data_AF-A0A954TMF4-F1
#
_entry.id   AF-A0A954TMF4-F1
#
_cell.length_a   1.000
_cell.length_b   1.000
_cell.length_c   1.000
_cell.angle_alpha   90.00
_cell.angle_beta   90.00
_cell.angle_gamma   90.00
#
_symmetry.space_group_name_H-M   'P 1'
#
loop_
_entity.id
_entity.type
_entity.pdbx_description
1 polymer ?
#
loop_
_entity_poly.entity_id
_entity_poly.type
_entity_poly.pdbx_seq_one_letter_code
_entity_poly.pdbx_strand_id
1 'polypeptide(L)'
;TYSTINGNGFGGYGEVVMGTKGTLVLEREKEVMLYKDSDTSSRVAVKDEKGGGMMDTSHSGDSAAVAKAADTGPVSRGYTEEIEHWAWCIRNRAPENMPKCKPEVAMGDAIIALTCNVAMRNALAGKGGYVKFEEEWFDVDNDATPDGTVPKEA
;
A
#
# COMPACT_ATOMS: atom_id res chain seq x y z
N THR A 1 -10.74 -12.82 -0.77
CA THR A 1 -9.99 -12.42 -1.98
C THR A 1 -9.52 -11.00 -1.80
N TYR A 2 -8.28 -10.71 -2.22
CA TYR A 2 -7.63 -9.41 -2.13
C TYR A 2 -7.16 -9.01 -3.53
N SER A 3 -7.41 -7.76 -3.92
CA SER A 3 -6.93 -7.16 -5.17
C SER A 3 -6.58 -5.70 -4.88
N THR A 4 -5.46 -5.22 -5.40
CA THR A 4 -5.05 -3.81 -5.28
C THR A 4 -4.74 -3.23 -6.66
N ILE A 5 -5.11 -1.96 -6.86
CA ILE A 5 -4.80 -1.17 -8.05
C ILE A 5 -4.07 0.08 -7.58
N ASN A 6 -2.80 0.18 -7.93
CA ASN A 6 -1.99 1.36 -7.68
C ASN A 6 -2.20 2.38 -8.81
N GLY A 7 -2.63 3.59 -8.46
CA GLY A 7 -2.83 4.70 -9.37
C GLY A 7 -1.52 5.25 -9.90
N ASN A 8 -1.58 5.90 -11.06
CA ASN A 8 -0.46 6.65 -11.66
C ASN A 8 -0.78 8.15 -11.69
N GLY A 9 0.04 8.97 -12.35
CA GLY A 9 -0.17 10.42 -12.46
C GLY A 9 -1.51 10.83 -13.10
N PHE A 10 -2.19 9.96 -13.84
CA PHE A 10 -3.54 10.19 -14.36
C PHE A 10 -4.63 9.89 -13.32
N GLY A 11 -4.39 8.95 -12.41
CA GLY A 11 -5.30 8.51 -11.34
C GLY A 11 -5.04 9.12 -9.96
N GLY A 12 -4.17 10.13 -9.85
CA GLY A 12 -3.96 10.87 -8.60
C GLY A 12 -2.94 10.28 -7.61
N TYR A 13 -2.17 9.25 -8.00
CA TYR A 13 -1.21 8.51 -7.15
C TYR A 13 -1.81 7.79 -5.93
N GLY A 14 -3.14 7.67 -5.86
CA GLY A 14 -3.79 6.89 -4.82
C GLY A 14 -3.77 5.37 -5.08
N GLU A 15 -4.38 4.60 -4.19
CA GLU A 15 -4.46 3.14 -4.24
C GLU A 15 -5.91 2.67 -4.01
N VAL A 16 -6.37 1.70 -4.80
CA VAL A 16 -7.66 1.03 -4.59
C VAL A 16 -7.44 -0.38 -4.10
N VAL A 17 -7.84 -0.66 -2.87
CA VAL A 17 -7.77 -1.99 -2.25
C VAL A 17 -9.16 -2.59 -2.16
N MET A 18 -9.39 -3.67 -2.90
CA MET A 18 -10.64 -4.43 -2.91
C MET A 18 -10.48 -5.72 -2.11
N GLY A 19 -11.25 -5.84 -1.04
CA GLY A 19 -11.32 -7.01 -0.19
C GLY A 19 -12.74 -7.56 -0.07
N THR A 20 -12.87 -8.83 0.29
CA THR A 20 -14.17 -9.49 0.52
C THR A 20 -14.98 -8.89 1.67
N LYS A 21 -14.38 -8.06 2.53
CA LYS A 21 -15.04 -7.38 3.66
C LYS A 21 -15.22 -5.88 3.42
N GLY A 22 -14.77 -5.36 2.28
CA GLY A 22 -14.83 -3.93 1.97
C GLY A 22 -13.78 -3.49 0.97
N THR A 23 -14.00 -2.31 0.40
CA THR A 23 -13.11 -1.67 -0.56
C THR A 23 -12.66 -0.31 -0.03
N LEU A 24 -11.36 -0.07 -0.06
CA LEU A 24 -10.73 1.22 0.22
C LEU A 24 -10.33 1.85 -1.11
N VAL A 25 -10.76 3.08 -1.36
CA VAL A 25 -10.29 3.90 -2.49
C VAL A 25 -9.57 5.10 -1.91
N LEU A 26 -8.26 5.14 -2.08
CA LEU A 26 -7.44 6.32 -1.88
C LEU A 26 -7.26 6.95 -3.26
N GLU A 27 -7.77 8.16 -3.51
CA GLU A 27 -7.55 8.86 -4.81
C GLU A 27 -6.27 9.70 -4.79
N ARG A 28 -5.97 10.28 -3.62
CA ARG A 28 -4.77 11.06 -3.27
C ARG A 28 -4.44 10.80 -1.80
N GLU A 29 -3.31 11.28 -1.28
CA GLU A 29 -2.93 11.16 0.15
C GLU A 29 -4.01 11.64 1.16
N LYS A 30 -5.02 12.40 0.73
CA LYS A 30 -6.03 13.00 1.61
C LYS A 30 -7.46 12.55 1.37
N GLU A 31 -7.71 11.83 0.28
CA GLU A 31 -9.07 11.50 -0.17
C GLU A 31 -9.27 9.99 -0.06
N VAL A 32 -9.89 9.58 1.05
CA VAL A 32 -10.17 8.19 1.39
C VAL A 32 -11.67 7.94 1.31
N MET A 33 -12.08 6.96 0.52
CA MET A 33 -13.43 6.44 0.48
C MET A 33 -13.41 4.97 0.94
N LEU A 34 -14.29 4.63 1.89
CA LEU A 34 -14.39 3.29 2.44
C LEU A 34 -15.78 2.73 2.17
N TYR A 35 -15.84 1.61 1.46
CA TYR A 35 -17.06 0.91 1.09
C TYR A 35 -17.12 -0.44 1.82
N LYS A 36 -18.28 -0.78 2.35
CA LYS A 36 -18.49 -2.03 3.08
C LYS A 36 -18.95 -3.14 2.13
N ASP A 37 -18.35 -4.32 2.26
CA ASP A 37 -18.70 -5.51 1.46
C ASP A 37 -18.78 -5.20 -0.06
N SER A 38 -19.94 -5.44 -0.68
CA SER A 38 -20.22 -5.15 -2.10
C SER A 38 -21.09 -3.90 -2.28
N ASP A 39 -21.37 -3.19 -1.19
CA ASP A 39 -22.37 -2.14 -1.15
C ASP A 39 -21.70 -0.78 -1.35
N THR A 40 -21.95 -0.18 -2.51
CA THR A 40 -21.47 1.16 -2.87
C THR A 40 -22.25 2.28 -2.18
N SER A 41 -23.26 1.94 -1.38
CA SER A 41 -24.21 2.89 -0.80
C SER A 41 -24.16 3.01 0.72
N SER A 42 -23.59 2.03 1.44
CA SER A 42 -23.55 2.06 2.91
C SER A 42 -22.37 2.84 3.47
N ARG A 43 -22.67 3.68 4.47
CA ARG A 43 -21.69 4.50 5.19
C ARG A 43 -21.00 3.69 6.27
N VAL A 44 -19.69 3.85 6.37
CA VAL A 44 -18.92 3.42 7.53
C VAL A 44 -18.24 4.63 8.13
N ALA A 45 -18.58 4.92 9.38
CA ALA A 45 -17.75 5.77 10.22
C ALA A 45 -16.70 4.87 10.90
N VAL A 46 -15.43 5.30 10.87
CA VAL A 46 -14.39 4.71 11.70
C VAL A 46 -14.55 5.30 13.10
N LYS A 47 -15.00 4.49 14.07
CA LYS A 47 -14.99 4.89 15.48
C LYS A 47 -13.59 4.68 16.03
N ASP A 48 -13.06 5.72 16.65
CA ASP A 48 -11.76 5.69 17.31
C ASP A 48 -11.92 5.06 18.70
N GLU A 49 -11.83 3.73 18.75
CA GLU A 49 -11.60 3.03 20.01
C GLU A 49 -10.10 2.71 20.13
N LYS A 50 -9.55 3.00 21.31
CA LYS A 50 -8.13 2.87 21.65
C LYS A 50 -7.52 1.56 21.13
N GLY A 51 -6.86 1.61 19.97
CA GLY A 51 -6.04 0.53 19.45
C GLY A 51 -6.45 -0.05 18.09
N GLY A 52 -7.48 0.48 17.43
CA GLY A 52 -7.78 0.09 16.04
C GLY A 52 -9.13 0.62 15.60
N GLY A 53 -9.15 1.39 14.52
CA GLY A 53 -10.37 1.95 13.95
C GLY A 53 -11.36 0.84 13.61
N MET A 54 -12.41 0.70 14.41
CA MET A 54 -13.46 -0.28 14.17
C MET A 54 -14.56 0.37 13.34
N MET A 55 -14.94 -0.32 12.26
CA MET A 55 -16.02 0.07 11.36
C MET A 55 -17.36 -0.09 12.08
N ASP A 56 -18.06 1.01 12.38
CA ASP A 56 -19.39 0.96 12.99
C ASP A 56 -20.44 0.61 11.92
N THR A 57 -21.13 -0.51 12.11
CA THR A 57 -22.07 -1.09 11.15
C THR A 57 -23.53 -0.70 11.40
N SER A 58 -23.79 0.25 12.30
CA SER A 58 -25.12 0.43 12.91
C SER A 58 -25.94 1.60 12.37
N HIS A 59 -25.59 2.19 11.22
CA HIS A 59 -26.34 3.33 10.65
C HIS A 59 -26.79 3.09 9.21
N SER A 60 -28.09 2.82 9.05
CA SER A 60 -28.79 2.76 7.78
C SER A 60 -29.34 4.15 7.45
N GLY A 61 -28.75 4.88 6.50
CA GLY A 61 -29.30 6.14 6.02
C GLY A 61 -28.31 7.06 5.30
N ASP A 62 -28.63 7.35 4.05
CA ASP A 62 -28.08 8.35 3.12
C ASP A 62 -26.71 8.08 2.44
N SER A 63 -26.65 8.54 1.18
CA SER A 63 -25.62 8.33 0.16
C SER A 63 -24.17 8.60 0.58
N ALA A 64 -23.25 7.88 -0.09
CA ALA A 64 -21.79 7.84 0.05
C ALA A 64 -21.17 9.03 0.79
N ALA A 65 -20.60 8.76 1.96
CA ALA A 65 -19.83 9.75 2.70
C ALA A 65 -18.42 9.83 2.11
N VAL A 66 -18.03 11.00 1.62
CA VAL A 66 -16.61 11.38 1.57
C VAL A 66 -16.16 11.40 3.03
N ALA A 67 -15.47 10.35 3.47
CA ALA A 67 -14.83 10.37 4.78
C ALA A 67 -13.74 11.44 4.70
N LYS A 68 -13.99 12.62 5.27
CA LYS A 68 -12.91 13.55 5.62
C LYS A 68 -12.05 12.83 6.65
N ALA A 69 -11.06 12.07 6.19
CA ALA A 69 -10.03 11.43 7.01
C ALA A 69 -9.07 12.46 7.65
N ALA A 70 -9.47 13.74 7.73
CA ALA A 70 -8.64 14.86 8.12
C ALA A 70 -8.74 15.20 9.61
N ASP A 71 -8.93 14.20 10.48
CA ASP A 71 -8.85 14.39 11.94
C ASP A 71 -7.89 13.40 12.63
N THR A 72 -7.06 12.71 11.85
CA THR A 72 -6.06 11.77 12.38
C THR A 72 -4.70 12.45 12.57
N GLY A 73 -4.61 13.32 13.57
CA GLY A 73 -3.34 13.87 14.06
C GLY A 73 -2.68 14.95 13.19
N PRO A 74 -1.53 15.49 13.62
CA PRO A 74 -0.83 16.51 12.86
C PRO A 74 -0.45 15.98 11.48
N VAL A 75 -0.77 16.78 10.46
CA VAL A 75 -0.41 16.49 9.07
C VAL A 75 1.10 16.22 9.02
N SER A 76 1.49 15.03 8.57
CA SER A 76 2.90 14.69 8.39
C SER A 76 3.56 15.72 7.49
N ARG A 77 4.77 16.15 7.84
CA ARG A 77 5.63 17.01 7.00
C ARG A 77 6.29 16.23 5.85
N GLY A 78 5.86 14.99 5.61
CA GLY A 78 6.29 14.12 4.51
C GLY A 78 7.80 13.91 4.52
N TYR A 79 8.44 14.18 3.38
CA TYR A 79 9.90 14.05 3.20
C TYR A 79 10.73 14.76 4.27
N THR A 80 10.22 15.84 4.87
CA THR A 80 10.97 16.54 5.92
C THR A 80 11.14 15.67 7.17
N GLU A 81 10.06 15.03 7.62
CA GLU A 81 10.11 14.10 8.76
C GLU A 81 10.93 12.86 8.45
N GLU A 82 10.87 12.34 7.21
CA GLU A 82 11.66 11.19 6.79
C GLU A 82 13.16 11.46 6.83
N ILE A 83 13.60 12.62 6.32
CA ILE A 83 15.03 13.01 6.32
C ILE A 83 15.50 13.34 7.74
N GLU A 84 14.67 14.01 8.55
CA GLU A 84 14.95 14.27 9.97
C GLU A 84 15.13 12.95 10.73
N HIS A 85 14.24 11.97 10.51
CA HIS A 85 14.32 10.64 11.11
C HIS A 85 15.56 9.87 10.65
N TRP A 86 15.86 9.88 9.35
CA TRP A 86 17.07 9.24 8.81
C TRP A 86 18.35 9.82 9.45
N ALA A 87 18.45 11.15 9.53
CA ALA A 87 19.59 11.82 10.18
C ALA A 87 19.64 11.53 11.69
N TRP A 88 18.50 11.30 12.34
CA TRP A 88 18.42 10.88 13.74
C TRP A 88 18.90 9.43 13.94
N CYS A 89 18.49 8.49 13.07
CA CYS A 89 18.96 7.10 13.08
C CYS A 89 20.49 7.01 12.94
N ILE A 90 21.09 7.83 12.06
CA ILE A 90 22.55 7.88 11.88
C ILE A 90 23.27 8.32 13.17
N ARG A 91 22.70 9.28 13.89
CA ARG A 91 23.27 9.80 15.15
C ARG A 91 23.05 8.84 16.33
N ASN A 92 21.93 8.13 16.33
CA ASN A 92 21.51 7.24 17.41
C ASN A 92 21.53 5.78 16.94
N ARG A 93 22.72 5.29 16.57
CA ARG A 93 22.85 3.95 16.00
C ARG A 93 22.41 2.87 16.99
N ALA A 94 21.36 2.15 16.62
CA ALA A 94 20.89 0.95 17.30
C ALA A 94 20.14 0.06 16.29
N PRO A 95 20.10 -1.27 16.46
CA PRO A 95 19.36 -2.17 15.57
C PRO A 95 17.87 -1.80 15.38
N GLU A 96 17.26 -1.25 16.42
CA GLU A 96 15.88 -0.78 16.43
C GLU A 96 15.68 0.57 15.73
N ASN A 97 16.74 1.38 15.59
CA ASN A 97 16.68 2.73 15.03
C ASN A 97 16.90 2.70 13.52
N MET A 98 16.00 2.04 12.82
CA MET A 98 16.03 1.93 11.36
C MET A 98 15.07 2.95 10.72
N PRO A 99 15.42 3.49 9.54
CA PRO A 99 14.46 4.23 8.73
C PRO A 99 13.20 3.40 8.49
N LYS A 100 12.04 4.05 8.37
CA LYS A 100 10.77 3.37 8.05
C LYS A 100 10.89 2.55 6.76
N CYS A 101 11.57 3.09 5.76
CA CYS A 101 11.95 2.39 4.54
C CYS A 101 13.32 1.70 4.74
N LYS A 102 13.29 0.53 5.39
CA LYS A 102 14.45 -0.35 5.57
C LYS A 102 14.65 -1.24 4.33
N PRO A 103 15.82 -1.89 4.16
CA PRO A 103 16.14 -2.64 2.93
C PRO A 103 15.08 -3.65 2.52
N GLU A 104 14.48 -4.37 3.47
CA GLU A 104 13.46 -5.39 3.20
C GLU A 104 12.17 -4.77 2.65
N VAL A 105 11.82 -3.56 3.11
CA VAL A 105 10.65 -2.83 2.63
C VAL A 105 10.90 -2.32 1.20
N ALA A 106 12.06 -1.70 0.96
CA ALA A 106 12.45 -1.21 -0.36
C ALA A 106 12.54 -2.35 -1.40
N MET A 107 13.02 -3.53 -0.98
CA MET A 107 13.07 -4.72 -1.80
C MET A 107 11.67 -5.20 -2.20
N GLY A 108 10.72 -5.22 -1.25
CA GLY A 108 9.31 -5.51 -1.52
C GLY A 108 8.71 -4.65 -2.63
N ASP A 109 8.93 -3.34 -2.56
CA ASP A 109 8.46 -2.39 -3.59
C ASP A 109 9.09 -2.65 -4.96
N ALA A 110 10.40 -2.95 -4.99
CA ALA A 110 11.11 -3.28 -6.22
C ALA A 110 10.59 -4.56 -6.87
N ILE A 111 10.29 -5.60 -6.07
CA ILE A 111 9.70 -6.87 -6.54
C ILE A 111 8.32 -6.62 -7.15
N ILE A 112 7.47 -5.81 -6.52
CA ILE A 112 6.15 -5.46 -7.05
C ILE A 112 6.30 -4.74 -8.40
N ALA A 113 7.17 -3.73 -8.48
CA ALA A 113 7.41 -3.00 -9.73
C ALA A 113 7.93 -3.91 -10.85
N LEU A 114 8.87 -4.81 -10.54
CA LEU A 114 9.40 -5.77 -11.49
C LEU A 114 8.34 -6.79 -11.93
N THR A 115 7.54 -7.30 -11.00
CA THR A 115 6.44 -8.23 -11.27
C THR A 115 5.39 -7.60 -12.19
N CYS A 116 5.05 -6.32 -11.97
CA CYS A 116 4.18 -5.56 -12.88
C CYS A 116 4.75 -5.49 -14.30
N ASN A 117 6.05 -5.27 -14.45
CA ASN A 117 6.72 -5.28 -15.76
C ASN A 117 6.65 -6.66 -16.43
N VAL A 118 6.85 -7.73 -15.68
CA VAL A 118 6.71 -9.11 -16.18
C VAL A 118 5.28 -9.40 -16.62
N ALA A 119 4.29 -9.05 -15.79
CA ALA A 119 2.88 -9.20 -16.08
C ALA A 119 2.48 -8.48 -17.38
N MET A 120 2.89 -7.23 -17.55
CA MET A 120 2.65 -6.46 -18.78
C MET A 120 3.29 -7.12 -20.01
N ARG A 121 4.55 -7.57 -19.90
CA ARG A 121 5.25 -8.27 -20.99
C ARG A 121 4.54 -9.57 -21.38
N ASN A 122 4.10 -10.37 -20.40
CA ASN A 122 3.38 -11.62 -20.66
C ASN A 122 2.02 -11.38 -21.31
N ALA A 123 1.28 -10.36 -20.87
CA ALA A 123 0.02 -9.95 -21.48
C ALA A 123 0.20 -9.54 -22.95
N LEU A 124 1.20 -8.70 -23.24
CA LEU A 124 1.54 -8.27 -24.61
C LEU A 124 1.97 -9.44 -25.51
N ALA A 125 2.59 -10.47 -24.94
CA ALA A 125 2.98 -11.69 -25.64
C ALA A 125 1.84 -12.72 -25.78
N GLY A 126 0.61 -12.41 -25.36
CA GLY A 126 -0.55 -13.31 -25.44
C GLY A 126 -0.55 -14.45 -24.42
N LYS A 127 0.32 -14.41 -23.39
CA LYS A 127 0.44 -15.44 -22.34
C LYS A 127 -0.50 -15.22 -21.14
N GLY A 128 -1.18 -14.07 -21.09
CA GLY A 128 -1.93 -13.60 -19.92
C GLY A 128 -1.03 -12.84 -18.93
N GLY A 129 -1.62 -11.92 -18.15
CA GLY A 129 -0.88 -11.03 -17.24
C GLY A 129 -0.83 -11.48 -15.79
N TYR A 130 -1.39 -12.64 -15.45
CA TYR A 130 -1.36 -13.15 -14.09
C TYR A 130 0.06 -13.60 -13.70
N VAL A 131 0.57 -13.09 -12.59
CA VAL A 131 1.82 -13.53 -11.98
C VAL A 131 1.53 -13.77 -10.49
N LYS A 132 1.87 -14.97 -10.00
CA LYS A 132 1.79 -15.31 -8.58
C LYS A 132 3.09 -14.86 -7.92
N PHE A 133 2.99 -14.17 -6.79
CA PHE A 133 4.16 -13.86 -5.97
C PHE A 133 4.66 -15.11 -5.26
N GLU A 134 5.98 -15.31 -5.29
CA GLU A 134 6.65 -16.36 -4.53
C GLU A 134 7.38 -15.75 -3.35
N GLU A 135 7.33 -16.41 -2.18
CA GLU A 135 7.90 -15.90 -0.92
C GLU A 135 9.40 -15.70 -1.00
N GLU A 136 10.08 -16.56 -1.75
CA GLU A 136 11.53 -16.54 -2.00
C GLU A 136 12.00 -15.23 -2.63
N TRP A 137 11.15 -14.52 -3.38
CA TRP A 137 11.52 -13.24 -3.97
C TRP A 137 11.74 -12.16 -2.90
N PHE A 138 11.13 -12.31 -1.72
CA PHE A 138 11.17 -11.34 -0.63
C PHE A 138 12.21 -11.70 0.45
N ASP A 139 12.98 -12.77 0.25
CA ASP A 139 14.10 -13.14 1.11
C ASP A 139 15.38 -12.45 0.64
N VAL A 140 15.99 -11.65 1.51
CA VAL A 140 17.19 -10.86 1.18
C VAL A 140 18.41 -11.74 0.91
N ASP A 141 18.40 -12.96 1.43
CA ASP A 141 19.47 -13.95 1.26
C ASP A 141 19.21 -14.89 0.06
N ASN A 142 18.20 -14.59 -0.77
CA ASN A 142 17.83 -15.38 -1.94
C ASN A 142 17.85 -14.55 -3.24
N ASP A 143 18.55 -15.04 -4.25
CA ASP A 143 18.72 -14.37 -5.54
C ASP A 143 17.53 -14.54 -6.52
N ALA A 144 16.48 -15.25 -6.12
CA ALA A 144 15.31 -15.48 -6.97
C ALA A 144 14.56 -14.18 -7.27
N THR A 145 14.22 -13.93 -8.53
CA THR A 145 13.47 -12.75 -8.95
C THR A 145 12.27 -13.09 -9.85
N PRO A 146 11.27 -12.19 -9.95
CA PRO A 146 10.08 -12.37 -10.80
C PRO A 146 10.38 -12.61 -12.29
N ASP A 147 11.51 -12.14 -12.80
CA ASP A 147 11.90 -12.26 -14.21
C ASP A 147 13.04 -13.26 -14.46
N GLY A 148 13.47 -13.97 -13.42
CA GLY A 148 14.53 -14.98 -13.48
C GLY A 148 15.93 -14.40 -13.65
N THR A 149 16.10 -13.08 -13.55
CA THR A 149 17.42 -12.47 -13.49
C THR A 149 18.04 -12.66 -12.11
N VAL A 150 19.36 -12.75 -12.03
CA VAL A 150 20.09 -12.81 -10.76
C VAL A 150 20.71 -11.44 -10.45
N PRO A 151 20.66 -10.97 -9.20
CA PRO A 151 21.38 -9.77 -8.77
C PRO A 151 22.87 -9.87 -9.13
N LYS A 152 23.44 -8.77 -9.61
CA LYS A 152 24.89 -8.70 -9.86
C LYS A 152 25.60 -8.32 -8.57
N GLU A 153 26.72 -9.00 -8.28
CA GLU A 153 27.63 -8.55 -7.23
C GLU A 153 28.10 -7.11 -7.51
N ALA A 154 28.17 -6.30 -6.46
CA ALA A 154 28.51 -4.87 -6.50
C ALA A 154 30.02 -4.63 -6.52
#